data_AF-W0A7L1-F1
#
_entry.id   AF-W0A7L1-F1
#
_cell.length_a   1.000
_cell.length_b   1.000
_cell.length_c   1.000
_cell.angle_alpha   90.00
_cell.angle_beta   90.00
_cell.angle_gamma   90.00
#
_symmetry.space_group_name_H-M   'P 1'
#
loop_
_entity.id
_entity.type
_entity.pdbx_description
1 polymer ?
#
loop_
_entity_poly.entity_id
_entity_poly.type
_entity_poly.pdbx_seq_one_letter_code
_entity_poly.pdbx_strand_id
1 'polypeptide(L)' 'MLGVDLDSCFNMAQAVVGGMKARRWGRIVNIASINGQTGQFGQTNYAAAKAGMLGFTRPWRSRWRAMA' A
#
# COMPACT_ATOMS: atom_id res chain seq x y z
N MET A 1 -1.70 -11.43 9.67
CA MET A 1 -2.26 -10.16 9.17
C MET A 1 -1.27 -9.42 8.28
N LEU A 2 -0.03 -9.16 8.73
CA LEU A 2 1.01 -8.52 7.90
C LEU A 2 1.18 -9.16 6.51
N GLY A 3 1.38 -10.48 6.42
CA GLY A 3 1.56 -11.15 5.12
C GLY A 3 0.33 -11.16 4.20
N VAL A 4 -0.86 -10.86 4.73
CA VAL A 4 -2.09 -10.80 3.92
C VAL A 4 -2.44 -9.37 3.57
N ASP A 5 -2.30 -8.42 4.48
CA ASP A 5 -2.67 -7.02 4.26
C ASP A 5 -1.53 -6.21 3.63
N LEU A 6 -0.30 -6.35 4.14
CA LEU A 6 0.84 -5.54 3.73
C LEU A 6 1.54 -6.13 2.51
N ASP A 7 1.88 -7.42 2.56
CA ASP A 7 2.62 -8.06 1.47
C ASP A 7 1.76 -8.15 0.19
N SER A 8 0.43 -8.33 0.33
CA SER A 8 -0.47 -8.32 -0.83
C SER A 8 -0.49 -6.97 -1.54
N CYS A 9 -0.41 -5.85 -0.81
CA CYS A 9 -0.33 -4.51 -1.41
C CYS A 9 0.93 -4.36 -2.27
N PHE A 10 2.07 -4.87 -1.79
CA PHE A 10 3.32 -4.85 -2.55
C PHE A 10 3.25 -5.75 -3.79
N ASN A 11 2.82 -7.00 -3.60
CA ASN A 11 2.77 -8.00 -4.67
C ASN A 11 1.81 -7.58 -5.80
N MET A 12 0.62 -7.08 -5.46
CA MET A 12 -0.34 -6.60 -6.45
C MET A 12 0.16 -5.35 -7.17
N ALA A 13 0.73 -4.39 -6.44
CA ALA A 13 1.31 -3.20 -7.04
C ALA A 13 2.45 -3.55 -8.02
N GLN A 14 3.32 -4.51 -7.66
CA GLN A 14 4.40 -4.96 -8.54
C GLN A 14 3.86 -5.66 -9.80
N ALA A 15 2.81 -6.47 -9.68
CA ALA A 15 2.21 -7.16 -10.82
C ALA A 15 1.61 -6.21 -11.86
N VAL A 16 0.97 -5.11 -11.42
CA VAL A 16 0.26 -4.20 -12.33
C VAL A 16 1.10 -3.02 -12.82
N VAL A 17 2.16 -2.63 -12.10
CA VAL A 17 2.93 -1.41 -12.40
C VAL A 17 3.55 -1.43 -13.80
N GLY A 18 3.99 -2.59 -14.30
CA GLY A 18 4.54 -2.72 -15.65
C GLY A 18 3.53 -2.32 -16.73
N GLY A 19 2.31 -2.85 -16.65
CA GLY A 19 1.24 -2.51 -17.59
C GLY A 19 0.76 -1.06 -17.46
N MET A 20 0.73 -0.52 -16.24
CA MET A 20 0.39 0.89 -16.01
C MET A 20 1.44 1.82 -16.64
N LYS A 21 2.73 1.49 -16.53
CA LYS A 21 3.81 2.23 -17.17
C LYS A 21 3.70 2.21 -18.69
N ALA A 22 3.46 1.04 -19.29
CA ALA A 22 3.28 0.91 -20.74
C ALA A 22 2.15 1.80 -21.28
N ARG A 23 1.07 1.95 -20.51
CA ARG A 23 -0.09 2.80 -20.85
C ARG A 23 0.08 4.27 -20.44
N ARG A 24 1.19 4.64 -19.79
CA ARG A 24 1.42 5.94 -19.13
C ARG A 24 0.26 6.39 -18.23
N TRP A 25 -0.50 5.43 -17.71
CA TRP A 25 -1.70 5.70 -16.94
C TRP A 25 -2.04 4.56 -15.99
N GLY A 26 -2.46 4.95 -14.80
CA GLY A 26 -3.15 4.09 -13.86
C GLY A 26 -3.13 4.65 -12.43
N ARG A 27 -3.97 4.07 -11.56
CA ARG A 27 -4.01 4.37 -10.12
C ARG A 27 -4.11 3.08 -9.32
N ILE A 28 -3.42 3.03 -8.18
CA ILE A 28 -3.56 1.98 -7.17
C ILE A 28 -4.16 2.64 -5.93
N VAL A 29 -5.22 2.05 -5.38
CA VAL A 29 -5.91 2.51 -4.17
C VAL A 29 -5.82 1.40 -3.14
N ASN A 30 -5.18 1.68 -2.01
CA ASN A 30 -5.07 0.75 -0.89
C ASN A 30 -6.04 1.17 0.21
N ILE A 31 -6.79 0.22 0.77
CA ILE A 31 -7.74 0.50 1.86
C ILE A 31 -7.10 0.20 3.22
N ALA A 32 -6.70 1.27 3.90
CA ALA A 32 -6.20 1.22 5.28
C ALA A 32 -7.34 1.38 6.30
N SER A 33 -7.00 1.51 7.58
CA SER A 33 -7.96 1.70 8.68
C SER A 33 -7.45 2.80 9.62
N ILE A 34 -8.37 3.46 10.34
CA ILE A 34 -8.04 4.42 11.39
C ILE A 34 -7.19 3.78 12.50
N ASN A 35 -7.39 2.47 12.72
CA ASN A 35 -6.61 1.67 13.67
C ASN A 35 -5.12 1.58 13.25
N GLY A 36 -4.79 1.84 11.98
CA GLY A 36 -3.41 1.98 11.52
C GLY A 36 -2.77 3.34 11.86
N GLN A 37 -3.54 4.32 12.33
CA GLN A 37 -3.05 5.64 12.75
C GLN A 37 -3.13 5.82 14.27
N THR A 38 -4.25 5.47 14.88
CA THR A 38 -4.49 5.65 16.32
C THR A 38 -4.12 4.43 17.15
N GLY A 39 -3.97 3.26 16.50
CA GLY A 39 -3.87 1.99 17.21
C GLY A 39 -5.23 1.57 17.81
N GLN A 40 -5.36 0.27 18.10
CA GLN A 40 -6.48 -0.25 18.90
C GLN A 40 -5.96 -1.32 19.86
N PHE A 41 -6.40 -1.26 21.11
CA PHE A 41 -6.00 -2.20 22.15
C PHE A 41 -6.31 -3.64 21.72
N GLY A 42 -5.33 -4.54 21.85
CA GLY A 42 -5.44 -5.93 21.42
C GLY A 42 -5.26 -6.19 19.91
N GLN A 43 -5.05 -5.16 19.09
CA GLN A 43 -4.93 -5.27 17.63
C GLN A 43 -3.58 -4.80 17.07
N THR A 44 -2.48 -5.03 17.79
CA THR A 44 -1.14 -4.56 17.42
C THR A 44 -0.69 -5.06 16.04
N ASN A 45 -0.98 -6.33 15.71
CA ASN A 45 -0.65 -6.94 14.42
C ASN A 45 -1.43 -6.33 13.24
N TYR A 46 -2.70 -5.97 13.45
CA TYR A 46 -3.55 -5.31 12.47
C TYR A 46 -3.19 -3.84 12.30
N ALA A 47 -2.97 -3.12 13.40
CA ALA A 47 -2.51 -1.74 13.40
C ALA A 47 -1.18 -1.60 12.66
N ALA A 48 -0.21 -2.49 12.91
CA ALA A 48 1.06 -2.52 12.20
C ALA A 48 0.88 -2.72 10.68
N ALA A 49 0.01 -3.65 10.26
CA ALA A 49 -0.24 -3.89 8.85
C ALA A 49 -0.86 -2.67 8.14
N LYS A 50 -1.88 -2.05 8.77
CA LYS A 50 -2.57 -0.88 8.20
C LYS A 50 -1.69 0.38 8.21
N ALA A 51 -0.87 0.55 9.24
CA ALA A 51 0.17 1.59 9.26
C ALA A 51 1.19 1.38 8.12
N GLY A 52 1.64 0.13 7.91
CA GLY A 52 2.52 -0.24 6.81
C GLY A 52 1.92 0.08 5.43
N MET A 53 0.63 -0.17 5.23
CA MET A 53 -0.07 0.17 3.97
C MET A 53 -0.12 1.68 3.71
N LEU A 54 -0.32 2.49 4.76
CA LEU A 54 -0.25 3.95 4.66
C LEU A 54 1.18 4.41 4.32
N GLY A 55 2.17 3.80 4.97
CA GLY A 55 3.60 4.01 4.73
C GLY A 55 4.05 3.59 3.33
N PHE A 56 3.44 2.56 2.74
CA PHE A 56 3.68 2.12 1.36
C PHE A 56 3.10 3.09 0.33
N THR A 57 1.87 3.56 0.57
CA THR A 57 1.12 4.38 -0.41
C THR A 57 1.71 5.79 -0.59
N ARG A 58 2.26 6.37 0.49
CA ARG A 58 2.85 7.74 0.47
C ARG A 58 4.05 7.88 -0.50
N PRO A 59 5.13 7.07 -0.39
CA PRO A 59 6.25 7.08 -1.34
C PRO A 59 5.90 6.44 -2.68
N TRP A 60 4.88 5.57 -2.78
CA TRP A 60 4.44 5.04 -4.06
C TRP A 60 4.03 6.16 -5.05
N ARG A 61 3.39 7.22 -4.53
CA ARG A 61 3.04 8.42 -5.31
C ARG A 61 4.27 9.12 -5.89
N SER A 62 5.37 9.24 -5.14
CA SER A 62 6.61 9.85 -5.65
C SER A 62 7.32 8.94 -6.64
N ARG A 63 7.37 7.62 -6.35
CA ARG A 63 7.93 6.61 -7.25
C ARG A 63 7.22 6.60 -8.61
N TRP A 64 5.88 6.70 -8.63
CA TRP A 64 5.11 6.79 -9.87
C TRP A 64 5.46 8.02 -10.71
N ARG A 65 5.61 9.20 -10.07
CA ARG A 65 6.03 10.43 -10.76
C ARG A 65 7.43 10.36 -11.34
N ALA A 66 8.35 9.64 -10.69
CA ALA A 66 9.70 9.41 -11.19
C ALA A 66 9.76 8.36 -12.32
N MET A 67 8.69 7.57 -12.53
CA MET A 67 8.65 6.48 -13.51
C MET A 67 7.74 6.77 -14.73
N ALA A 68 7.05 7.92 -14.75
CA ALA A 68 6.17 8.38 -15.83
C ALA A 68 6.90 9.39 -16.74
#